data_AF-A0A2D5TNA0-F1
#
_entry.id   AF-A0A2D5TNA0-F1
#
_cell.length_a   1.000
_cell.length_b   1.000
_cell.length_c   1.000
_cell.angle_alpha   90.00
_cell.angle_beta   90.00
_cell.angle_gamma   90.00
#
_symmetry.space_group_name_H-M   'P 1'
#
loop_
_entity.id
_entity.type
_entity.pdbx_description
1 polymer ?
#
loop_
_entity_poly.entity_id
_entity_poly.type
_entity_poly.pdbx_seq_one_letter_code
_entity_poly.pdbx_strand_id
1 'polypeptide(L)'
;MRKILLPFLIAFTLLGCSVSKKPIFLKVDDVQVISVQMDTIRLAANAYFKNPNDVGGKIATDEIKVIVNGAELAQVSSEEFRVPSRQEFTIPLKVVIPAKRVFENNRNGILGGLINTILNKTIKVQFKGDLKYKVLGFSKVYPIDKTQEIKLR
;
A
#
# COMPACT_ATOMS: atom_id res chain seq x y z
N MET A 1 -33.99 -47.56 20.23
CA MET A 1 -32.73 -47.11 19.57
C MET A 1 -33.08 -46.05 18.55
N ARG A 2 -33.09 -44.77 18.92
CA ARG A 2 -33.60 -43.71 18.04
C ARG A 2 -32.99 -42.35 18.40
N LYS A 3 -32.42 -41.69 17.38
CA LYS A 3 -32.21 -40.23 17.26
C LYS A 3 -31.03 -39.55 17.99
N ILE A 4 -29.82 -40.13 17.98
CA ILE A 4 -28.59 -39.39 18.36
C ILE A 4 -27.75 -38.98 17.12
N LEU A 5 -28.23 -39.25 15.91
CA LEU A 5 -27.52 -38.91 14.65
C LEU A 5 -27.70 -37.45 14.19
N LEU A 6 -28.53 -36.64 14.85
CA LEU A 6 -28.86 -35.29 14.40
C LEU A 6 -27.92 -34.15 14.87
N PRO A 7 -27.29 -34.15 16.07
CA PRO A 7 -26.46 -33.03 16.50
C PRO A 7 -25.04 -33.05 15.89
N PHE A 8 -24.58 -34.18 15.34
CA PHE A 8 -23.25 -34.29 14.72
C PHE A 8 -23.19 -33.64 13.32
N LEU A 9 -24.32 -33.56 12.62
CA LEU A 9 -24.40 -32.99 11.27
C LEU A 9 -24.32 -31.44 11.28
N ILE A 10 -24.69 -30.80 12.39
CA ILE A 10 -24.67 -29.33 12.55
C ILE A 10 -23.25 -28.84 12.91
N ALA A 11 -22.40 -29.70 13.48
CA ALA A 11 -21.03 -29.34 13.87
C ALA A 11 -20.05 -29.22 12.67
N PHE A 12 -20.39 -29.77 11.49
CA PHE A 12 -19.48 -29.82 10.35
C PHE A 12 -19.55 -28.60 9.40
N THR A 13 -20.51 -27.69 9.59
CA THR A 13 -20.70 -26.53 8.68
C THR A 13 -19.86 -25.31 9.04
N LEU A 14 -19.01 -25.36 10.08
CA LEU A 14 -18.23 -24.22 10.55
C LEU A 14 -16.75 -24.21 10.11
N LEU A 15 -16.29 -25.20 9.35
CA LEU A 15 -14.86 -25.36 9.00
C LEU A 15 -14.41 -24.62 7.72
N GLY A 16 -15.25 -23.73 7.15
CA GLY A 16 -15.02 -23.17 5.82
C GLY A 16 -14.33 -21.81 5.73
N CYS A 17 -14.16 -21.06 6.82
CA CYS A 17 -13.63 -19.69 6.73
C CYS A 17 -12.14 -19.67 6.38
N SER A 18 -11.80 -19.30 5.14
CA SER A 18 -10.43 -19.06 4.72
C SER A 18 -10.02 -17.62 5.04
N VAL A 19 -9.03 -17.45 5.93
CA VAL A 19 -8.51 -16.14 6.38
C VAL A 19 -7.01 -15.98 6.05
N SER A 20 -6.43 -16.88 5.26
CA SER A 20 -4.98 -16.97 5.06
C SER A 20 -4.46 -16.27 3.81
N LYS A 21 -5.32 -15.74 2.93
CA LYS A 21 -4.91 -15.18 1.64
C LYS A 21 -4.60 -13.69 1.78
N LYS A 22 -3.59 -13.19 1.06
CA LYS A 22 -3.27 -11.75 1.01
C LYS A 22 -4.28 -11.03 0.10
N PRO A 23 -4.64 -9.77 0.36
CA PRO A 23 -5.38 -8.95 -0.59
C PRO A 23 -4.67 -8.88 -1.94
N ILE A 24 -5.44 -8.91 -3.03
CA ILE A 24 -4.95 -8.85 -4.40
C ILE A 24 -4.90 -7.38 -4.82
N PHE A 25 -3.73 -6.87 -5.20
CA PHE A 25 -3.57 -5.52 -5.74
C PHE A 25 -4.21 -5.43 -7.13
N LEU A 26 -5.02 -4.39 -7.36
CA LEU A 26 -5.67 -4.13 -8.64
C LEU A 26 -4.99 -2.97 -9.36
N LYS A 27 -4.97 -1.77 -8.75
CA LYS A 27 -4.41 -0.55 -9.34
C LYS A 27 -4.22 0.56 -8.30
N VAL A 28 -3.56 1.65 -8.70
CA VAL A 28 -3.63 2.97 -8.05
C VAL A 28 -4.28 3.94 -9.03
N ASP A 29 -5.23 4.74 -8.56
CA ASP A 29 -6.00 5.69 -9.38
C ASP A 29 -6.44 6.91 -8.52
N ASP A 30 -7.27 7.79 -9.08
CA ASP A 30 -7.83 8.99 -8.44
C ASP A 30 -6.77 9.91 -7.81
N VAL A 31 -5.67 10.15 -8.53
CA VAL A 31 -4.61 11.05 -8.07
C VAL A 31 -5.08 12.50 -8.11
N GLN A 32 -5.03 13.18 -6.97
CA GLN A 32 -5.47 14.56 -6.79
C GLN A 32 -4.41 15.38 -6.06
N VAL A 33 -4.23 16.63 -6.48
CA VAL A 33 -3.40 17.60 -5.76
C VAL A 33 -4.24 18.23 -4.64
N ILE A 34 -3.84 18.01 -3.38
CA ILE A 34 -4.53 18.56 -2.22
C ILE A 34 -4.03 19.95 -1.88
N SER A 35 -2.71 20.16 -1.91
CA SER A 35 -2.12 21.47 -1.68
C SER A 35 -0.71 21.55 -2.25
N VAL A 36 -0.33 22.74 -2.71
CA VAL A 36 1.03 23.10 -3.07
C VAL A 36 1.47 24.24 -2.15
N GLN A 37 2.53 24.01 -1.39
CA GLN A 37 3.16 24.97 -0.50
C GLN A 37 4.63 25.14 -0.95
N MET A 38 5.30 26.19 -0.46
CA MET A 38 6.67 26.50 -0.86
C MET A 38 7.66 25.36 -0.59
N ASP A 39 7.41 24.55 0.43
CA ASP A 39 8.30 23.47 0.87
C ASP A 39 7.73 22.07 0.65
N THR A 40 6.44 21.94 0.35
CA THR A 40 5.74 20.64 0.30
C THR A 40 4.60 20.62 -0.73
N ILE A 41 4.52 19.51 -1.45
CA ILE A 41 3.36 19.16 -2.29
C ILE A 41 2.65 18.00 -1.62
N ARG A 42 1.33 18.13 -1.44
CA ARG A 42 0.48 17.07 -0.88
C ARG A 42 -0.46 16.55 -1.94
N LEU A 43 -0.45 15.24 -2.15
CA LEU A 43 -1.37 14.55 -3.05
C LEU A 43 -2.23 13.55 -2.27
N ALA A 44 -3.42 13.28 -2.80
CA ALA A 44 -4.23 12.14 -2.43
C ALA A 44 -4.30 11.17 -3.61
N ALA A 45 -4.37 9.88 -3.35
CA ALA A 45 -4.60 8.86 -4.36
C ALA A 45 -5.36 7.69 -3.73
N ASN A 46 -5.91 6.81 -4.56
CA ASN A 46 -6.63 5.63 -4.12
C ASN A 46 -5.93 4.37 -4.63
N ALA A 47 -5.60 3.45 -3.73
CA ALA A 47 -5.13 2.11 -4.12
C ALA A 47 -6.25 1.09 -3.98
N TYR A 48 -6.52 0.35 -5.06
CA TYR A 48 -7.63 -0.59 -5.18
C TYR A 48 -7.11 -2.01 -4.99
N PHE A 49 -7.83 -2.77 -4.17
CA PHE A 49 -7.52 -4.14 -3.84
C PHE A 49 -8.79 -4.99 -3.87
N LYS A 50 -8.62 -6.31 -3.96
CA LYS A 50 -9.68 -7.29 -3.75
C LYS A 50 -9.32 -8.17 -2.56
N ASN A 51 -10.22 -8.29 -1.59
CA ASN A 51 -10.05 -9.25 -0.49
C ASN A 51 -10.60 -10.62 -0.92
N PRO A 52 -9.76 -11.66 -1.13
CA PRO A 52 -10.24 -12.99 -1.48
C PRO A 52 -10.72 -13.80 -0.27
N ASN A 53 -10.62 -13.27 0.95
CA ASN A 53 -11.00 -13.96 2.18
C ASN A 53 -12.46 -13.75 2.53
N ASP A 54 -13.00 -14.70 3.31
CA ASP A 54 -14.38 -14.70 3.79
C ASP A 54 -14.59 -13.74 4.97
N VAL A 55 -13.48 -13.27 5.55
CA VAL A 55 -13.43 -12.40 6.72
C VAL A 55 -12.82 -11.05 6.33
N GLY A 56 -13.43 -9.98 6.83
CA GLY A 56 -12.93 -8.62 6.71
C GLY A 56 -11.88 -8.27 7.77
N GLY A 57 -11.44 -7.02 7.79
CA GLY A 57 -10.39 -6.58 8.70
C GLY A 57 -10.24 -5.08 8.79
N LYS A 58 -9.14 -4.64 9.38
CA LYS A 58 -8.66 -3.27 9.30
C LYS A 58 -7.20 -3.26 8.87
N ILE A 59 -6.87 -2.35 7.96
CA ILE A 59 -5.49 -2.13 7.55
C ILE A 59 -5.16 -0.66 7.81
N ALA A 60 -3.96 -0.44 8.33
CA ALA A 60 -3.35 0.87 8.39
C ALA A 60 -1.94 0.75 7.82
N THR A 61 -1.42 1.81 7.23
CA THR A 61 -0.01 1.86 6.86
C THR A 61 0.60 3.14 7.39
N ASP A 62 1.72 2.97 8.09
CA ASP A 62 2.50 4.08 8.60
C ASP A 62 3.61 4.36 7.58
N GLU A 63 3.70 5.62 7.16
CA GLU A 63 4.83 6.27 6.48
C GLU A 63 5.77 5.38 5.62
N ILE A 64 5.25 4.86 4.50
CA ILE A 64 6.07 4.21 3.48
C ILE A 64 6.86 5.27 2.71
N LYS A 65 8.18 5.19 2.78
CA LYS A 65 9.10 6.03 2.02
C LYS A 65 9.23 5.53 0.59
N VAL A 66 9.11 6.44 -0.36
CA VAL A 66 9.40 6.23 -1.78
C VAL A 66 10.76 6.83 -2.06
N ILE A 67 11.73 5.97 -2.34
CA ILE A 67 13.13 6.33 -2.57
C ILE A 67 13.42 6.06 -4.04
N VAL A 68 13.89 7.07 -4.77
CA VAL A 68 14.25 6.95 -6.18
C VAL A 68 15.74 7.18 -6.33
N ASN A 69 16.44 6.19 -6.90
CA ASN A 69 17.89 6.18 -7.06
C ASN A 69 18.65 6.51 -5.75
N GLY A 70 18.14 6.05 -4.61
CA GLY A 70 18.73 6.28 -3.28
C GLY A 70 18.31 7.58 -2.60
N ALA A 71 17.56 8.47 -3.27
CA ALA A 71 17.04 9.69 -2.67
C ALA A 71 15.56 9.54 -2.28
N GLU A 72 15.21 9.87 -1.04
CA GLU A 72 13.81 9.89 -0.58
C GLU A 72 13.05 11.02 -1.29
N LEU A 73 12.07 10.63 -2.12
CA LEU A 73 11.24 11.51 -2.94
C LEU A 73 9.93 11.84 -2.25
N ALA A 74 9.28 10.85 -1.64
CA ALA A 74 7.96 11.01 -1.07
C ALA A 74 7.74 10.10 0.14
N GLN A 75 6.77 10.48 0.96
CA GLN A 75 6.24 9.67 2.05
C GLN A 75 4.76 9.38 1.76
N VAL A 76 4.36 8.12 1.93
CA VAL A 76 3.00 7.64 1.68
C VAL A 76 2.43 7.07 2.97
N SER A 77 1.26 7.53 3.37
CA SER A 77 0.54 7.00 4.53
C SER A 77 -0.93 6.76 4.23
N SER A 78 -1.59 5.94 5.03
CA SER A 78 -3.04 5.75 4.99
C SER A 78 -3.56 5.73 6.40
N GLU A 79 -4.71 6.36 6.62
CA GLU A 79 -5.46 6.19 7.86
C GLU A 79 -5.99 4.75 7.98
N GLU A 80 -6.42 4.34 9.18
CA GLU A 80 -7.04 3.03 9.41
C GLU A 80 -8.35 2.94 8.63
N PHE A 81 -8.47 1.96 7.73
CA PHE A 81 -9.69 1.73 6.97
C PHE A 81 -10.16 0.28 7.09
N ARG A 82 -11.47 0.08 6.91
CA ARG A 82 -12.10 -1.25 6.99
C ARG A 82 -11.95 -1.99 5.67
N VAL A 83 -11.52 -3.24 5.76
CA VAL A 83 -11.45 -4.17 4.63
C VAL A 83 -12.71 -5.05 4.65
N PRO A 84 -13.57 -4.97 3.62
CA PRO A 84 -14.74 -5.85 3.49
C PRO A 84 -14.33 -7.28 3.11
N SER A 85 -15.16 -8.27 3.42
CA SER A 85 -14.96 -9.66 2.98
C SER A 85 -15.38 -9.84 1.52
N ARG A 86 -14.64 -10.66 0.76
CA ARG A 86 -14.93 -11.03 -0.65
C ARG A 86 -15.21 -9.85 -1.61
N GLN A 87 -14.77 -8.65 -1.28
CA GLN A 87 -15.10 -7.44 -2.03
C GLN A 87 -13.84 -6.67 -2.42
N GLU A 88 -14.01 -5.85 -3.43
CA GLU A 88 -13.05 -4.81 -3.76
C GLU A 88 -13.14 -3.68 -2.73
N PHE A 89 -11.99 -3.08 -2.44
CA PHE A 89 -11.89 -2.00 -1.48
C PHE A 89 -10.77 -1.05 -1.87
N THR A 90 -10.87 0.16 -1.36
CA THR A 90 -9.95 1.24 -1.67
C THR A 90 -9.24 1.70 -0.41
N ILE A 91 -7.94 1.94 -0.55
CA ILE A 91 -7.07 2.50 0.46
C ILE A 91 -6.80 3.97 0.09
N PRO A 92 -7.26 4.94 0.90
CA PRO A 92 -6.94 6.34 0.67
C PRO A 92 -5.48 6.61 1.06
N LEU A 93 -4.67 6.95 0.07
CA LEU A 93 -3.26 7.26 0.23
C LEU A 93 -3.06 8.77 0.34
N LYS A 94 -2.32 9.19 1.37
CA LYS A 94 -1.79 10.54 1.51
C LYS A 94 -0.33 10.53 1.11
N VAL A 95 0.04 11.35 0.13
CA VAL A 95 1.41 11.44 -0.37
C VAL A 95 1.96 12.82 -0.05
N VAL A 96 3.12 12.87 0.61
CA VAL A 96 3.84 14.09 0.93
C VAL A 96 5.15 14.09 0.17
N ILE A 97 5.35 15.13 -0.65
CA ILE A 97 6.55 15.31 -1.47
C ILE A 97 7.24 16.60 -1.01
N PRO A 98 8.44 16.53 -0.40
CA PRO A 98 9.20 17.72 -0.04
C PRO A 98 9.67 18.47 -1.30
N ALA A 99 9.11 19.66 -1.55
CA ALA A 99 9.38 20.46 -2.74
C ALA A 99 10.85 20.85 -2.83
N LYS A 100 11.51 21.16 -1.70
CA LYS A 100 12.94 21.48 -1.65
C LYS A 100 13.80 20.38 -2.26
N ARG A 101 13.53 19.11 -1.96
CA ARG A 101 14.31 17.98 -2.49
C ARG A 101 14.08 17.72 -3.97
N VAL A 102 12.87 18.01 -4.44
CA VAL A 102 12.51 17.90 -5.86
C VAL A 102 13.18 19.02 -6.68
N PHE A 103 13.03 20.28 -6.23
CA PHE A 103 13.46 21.48 -6.96
C PHE A 103 14.81 22.05 -6.54
N GLU A 104 15.62 21.29 -5.80
CA GLU A 104 17.01 21.68 -5.50
C GLU A 104 17.79 21.84 -6.82
N ASN A 105 18.11 23.09 -7.16
CA ASN A 105 18.70 23.54 -8.45
C ASN A 105 20.14 23.05 -8.73
N ASN A 106 20.64 22.08 -7.99
CA ASN A 106 21.95 21.49 -8.23
C ASN A 106 21.83 20.32 -9.21
N ARG A 107 22.88 20.03 -9.99
CA ARG A 107 22.95 18.83 -10.86
C ARG A 107 22.71 17.50 -10.11
N ASN A 108 22.70 17.54 -8.78
CA ASN A 108 22.48 16.42 -7.86
C ASN A 108 21.07 16.40 -7.21
N GLY A 109 20.18 17.34 -7.53
CA GLY A 109 18.79 17.34 -7.04
C GLY A 109 17.99 16.18 -7.64
N ILE A 110 16.84 15.82 -7.06
CA ILE A 110 16.08 14.64 -7.49
C ILE A 110 15.64 14.77 -8.95
N LEU A 111 15.15 15.95 -9.39
CA LEU A 111 14.80 16.16 -10.80
C LEU A 111 16.02 16.07 -11.74
N GLY A 112 17.15 16.65 -11.36
CA GLY A 112 18.39 16.56 -12.14
C GLY A 112 18.89 15.11 -12.27
N GLY A 113 18.82 14.34 -11.18
CA GLY A 113 19.12 12.92 -11.16
C GLY A 113 18.16 12.10 -12.02
N LEU A 114 16.86 12.41 -11.99
CA LEU A 114 15.86 11.76 -12.83
C LEU A 114 16.05 12.07 -14.32
N ILE A 115 16.43 13.30 -14.69
CA ILE A 115 16.72 13.66 -16.10
C ILE A 115 17.89 12.83 -16.64
N ASN A 116 18.99 12.71 -15.89
CA ASN A 116 20.09 11.81 -16.25
C ASN A 116 19.66 10.34 -16.31
N THR A 117 18.66 9.95 -15.52
CA THR A 117 18.12 8.59 -15.51
C THR A 117 17.23 8.29 -16.72
N ILE A 118 16.52 9.30 -17.24
CA ILE A 118 15.80 9.22 -18.52
C ILE A 118 16.80 8.96 -19.65
N LEU A 119 17.97 9.62 -19.63
CA LEU A 119 19.05 9.35 -20.58
C LEU A 119 19.59 7.91 -20.45
N ASN A 120 19.78 7.42 -19.22
CA ASN A 120 20.25 6.06 -18.92
C ASN A 120 19.14 4.99 -18.93
N LYS A 121 17.90 5.38 -19.26
CA LYS A 121 16.70 4.55 -19.43
C LYS A 121 16.29 3.65 -18.25
N THR A 122 16.87 3.77 -17.06
CA THR A 122 16.58 2.84 -15.94
C THR A 122 16.46 3.56 -14.59
N ILE A 123 15.27 3.56 -14.00
CA ILE A 123 15.01 4.15 -12.68
C ILE A 123 14.93 3.05 -11.62
N LYS A 124 15.64 3.22 -10.47
CA LYS A 124 15.47 2.35 -9.30
C LYS A 124 14.50 2.98 -8.32
N VAL A 125 13.38 2.32 -8.05
CA VAL A 125 12.37 2.76 -7.09
C VAL A 125 12.34 1.79 -5.93
N GLN A 126 12.57 2.28 -4.71
CA GLN A 126 12.52 1.51 -3.47
C GLN A 126 11.37 2.00 -2.60
N PHE A 127 10.56 1.07 -2.13
CA PHE A 127 9.53 1.28 -1.12
C PHE A 127 10.06 0.75 0.21
N LYS A 128 10.12 1.62 1.23
CA LYS A 128 10.66 1.27 2.54
C LYS A 128 9.77 1.77 3.68
N GLY A 129 9.31 0.89 4.56
CA GLY A 129 8.45 1.24 5.69
C GLY A 129 7.77 0.03 6.30
N ASP A 130 6.79 0.24 7.17
CA ASP A 130 6.08 -0.82 7.88
C ASP A 130 4.57 -0.81 7.56
N LEU A 131 4.05 -1.97 7.15
CA LEU A 131 2.62 -2.17 6.94
C LEU A 131 1.99 -2.85 8.16
N LYS A 132 0.93 -2.26 8.72
CA LYS A 132 0.26 -2.79 9.91
C LYS A 132 -1.09 -3.39 9.57
N TYR A 133 -1.19 -4.71 9.70
CA TYR A 133 -2.43 -5.46 9.48
C TYR A 133 -3.12 -5.77 10.80
N LYS A 134 -4.43 -5.50 10.92
CA LYS A 134 -5.21 -5.78 12.12
C LYS A 134 -6.49 -6.55 11.82
N VAL A 135 -6.64 -7.74 12.38
CA VAL A 135 -7.85 -8.58 12.23
C VAL A 135 -8.20 -9.24 13.56
N LEU A 136 -9.46 -9.15 13.98
CA LEU A 136 -10.02 -9.86 15.14
C LEU A 136 -9.14 -9.80 16.41
N GLY A 137 -8.62 -8.61 16.75
CA GLY A 137 -7.78 -8.39 17.93
C GLY A 137 -6.28 -8.67 17.73
N PHE A 138 -5.88 -9.32 16.64
CA PHE A 138 -4.48 -9.55 16.29
C PHE A 138 -3.95 -8.40 15.43
N SER A 139 -2.72 -7.96 15.74
CA SER A 139 -1.98 -6.98 14.93
C SER A 139 -0.66 -7.60 14.49
N LYS A 140 -0.30 -7.42 13.22
CA LYS A 140 0.98 -7.86 12.68
C LYS A 140 1.61 -6.75 11.86
N VAL A 141 2.89 -6.50 12.13
CA VAL A 141 3.71 -5.57 11.37
C VAL A 141 4.45 -6.35 10.28
N TYR A 142 4.41 -5.80 9.06
CA TYR A 142 5.08 -6.35 7.89
C TYR A 142 6.07 -5.31 7.37
N PRO A 143 7.38 -5.52 7.59
CA PRO A 143 8.37 -4.62 7.03
C PRO A 143 8.37 -4.75 5.51
N ILE A 144 8.35 -3.61 4.84
CA ILE A 144 8.48 -3.45 3.41
C ILE A 144 9.86 -2.85 3.15
N ASP A 145 10.70 -3.60 2.44
CA ASP A 145 11.91 -3.11 1.81
C ASP A 145 11.98 -3.77 0.43
N LYS A 146 11.45 -3.06 -0.58
CA LYS A 146 11.28 -3.59 -1.94
C LYS A 146 11.79 -2.57 -2.95
N THR A 147 12.79 -3.00 -3.72
CA THR A 147 13.35 -2.22 -4.83
C THR A 147 12.91 -2.84 -6.16
N GLN A 148 12.46 -1.98 -7.08
CA GLN A 148 12.09 -2.33 -8.44
C GLN A 148 12.84 -1.43 -9.43
N GLU A 149 13.41 -2.06 -10.46
CA GLU A 149 14.04 -1.33 -11.57
C GLU A 149 13.02 -1.17 -12.70
N ILE A 150 12.75 0.08 -13.08
CA ILE A 150 11.82 0.45 -14.15
C ILE A 150 12.64 0.87 -15.36
N LYS A 151 12.50 0.14 -16.47
CA LYS A 151 13.10 0.50 -17.76
C LYS A 151 12.17 1.45 -18.50
N LEU A 152 12.65 2.64 -18.82
CA LEU A 152 11.97 3.61 -19.68
C LEU A 152 12.19 3.18 -21.14
N ARG A 153 11.09 2.97 -21.88
CA ARG A 153 11.14 2.65 -23.31
C ARG A 153 11.33 3.91 -24.13
#